data_AF-A0A4Q2KVN9-F1
#
_entry.id   AF-A0A4Q2KVN9-F1
#
_cell.length_a   1.000
_cell.length_b   1.000
_cell.length_c   1.000
_cell.angle_alpha   90.00
_cell.angle_beta   90.00
_cell.angle_gamma   90.00
#
_symmetry.space_group_name_H-M   'P 1'
#
loop_
_entity.id
_entity.type
_entity.pdbx_description
1 polymer ?
#
loop_
_entity_poly.entity_id
_entity_poly.type
_entity_poly.pdbx_seq_one_letter_code
_entity_poly.pdbx_strand_id
1 'polypeptide(L)'
;MADSLQNMKDLLQQRKMAKVVSKEELVFDFNKVIVFEDWFKDLIEATTEDQHFLTEKSKELLNVNVKGILNIGRILTEVFEFSRKKEAPEKFYLKFLEWHNIEPRKGLRHRHRWELYQKAPESAKLIIATLTIREIEELYKNQNLLEDFSNVTLEDAKEILQKNVIIKPESQIDFEPLFRYSFLEKKYQKKIDTLEKEKKELAIELLEKLEKLFKE
;
A
#
# COMPACT_ATOMS: atom_id res chain seq x y z
N MET A 1 -45.11 -20.94 24.94
CA MET A 1 -44.68 -20.85 23.53
C MET A 1 -44.77 -19.44 22.94
N ALA A 2 -45.77 -18.62 23.32
CA ALA A 2 -45.91 -17.24 22.86
C ALA A 2 -44.70 -16.33 23.19
N ASP A 3 -44.12 -16.45 24.39
CA ASP A 3 -42.99 -15.60 24.83
C ASP A 3 -41.68 -15.83 24.04
N SER A 4 -41.48 -17.04 23.50
CA SER A 4 -40.29 -17.33 22.69
C SER A 4 -40.36 -16.70 21.29
N LEU A 5 -41.57 -16.58 20.74
CA LEU A 5 -41.83 -15.95 19.44
C LEU A 5 -41.71 -14.42 19.55
N GLN A 6 -42.12 -13.86 20.68
CA GLN A 6 -41.98 -12.43 20.95
C GLN A 6 -40.50 -12.04 21.09
N ASN A 7 -39.73 -12.81 21.89
CA ASN A 7 -38.28 -12.63 22.02
C ASN A 7 -37.53 -12.78 20.67
N MET A 8 -37.96 -13.69 19.80
CA MET A 8 -37.35 -13.86 18.49
C MET A 8 -37.64 -12.69 17.54
N LYS A 9 -38.86 -12.13 17.58
CA LYS A 9 -39.21 -10.92 16.82
C LYS A 9 -38.45 -9.70 17.31
N ASP A 10 -38.31 -9.56 18.62
CA ASP A 10 -37.58 -8.44 19.23
C ASP A 10 -36.07 -8.52 18.89
N LEU A 11 -35.47 -9.72 18.91
CA LEU A 11 -34.10 -9.94 18.45
C LEU A 11 -33.91 -9.67 16.95
N LEU A 12 -34.89 -10.01 16.11
CA LEU A 12 -34.86 -9.72 14.68
C LEU A 12 -35.05 -8.21 14.40
N GLN A 13 -35.88 -7.52 15.18
CA GLN A 13 -36.01 -6.07 15.11
C GLN A 13 -34.75 -5.36 15.60
N GLN A 14 -34.16 -5.79 16.72
CA GLN A 14 -32.87 -5.29 17.19
C GLN A 14 -31.75 -5.54 16.17
N ARG A 15 -31.73 -6.70 15.48
CA ARG A 15 -30.79 -6.96 14.38
C ARG A 15 -31.06 -6.11 13.14
N LYS A 16 -32.32 -5.80 12.82
CA LYS A 16 -32.67 -4.87 11.74
C LYS A 16 -32.28 -3.44 12.08
N MET A 17 -32.51 -2.98 13.31
CA MET A 17 -32.10 -1.65 13.76
C MET A 17 -30.57 -1.53 13.89
N ALA A 18 -29.87 -2.58 14.34
CA ALA A 18 -28.41 -2.63 14.36
C ALA A 18 -27.78 -2.71 12.95
N LYS A 19 -28.50 -3.24 11.95
CA LYS A 19 -28.10 -3.17 10.53
C LYS A 19 -28.38 -1.81 9.87
N VAL A 20 -29.21 -0.98 10.49
CA VAL A 20 -29.52 0.40 10.06
C VAL A 20 -28.90 1.40 11.05
N VAL A 21 -27.74 1.07 11.62
CA VAL A 21 -26.77 2.11 11.93
C VAL A 21 -26.12 2.40 10.59
N SER A 22 -26.66 3.41 9.88
CA SER A 22 -25.96 4.00 8.75
C SER A 22 -24.57 4.40 9.27
N LYS A 23 -23.55 3.60 8.96
CA LYS A 23 -22.18 4.11 8.97
C LYS A 23 -22.25 5.35 8.11
N GLU A 24 -22.13 6.53 8.71
CA GLU A 24 -21.99 7.78 7.98
C GLU A 24 -21.02 7.50 6.84
N GLU A 25 -21.50 7.66 5.61
CA GLU A 25 -20.63 7.43 4.48
C GLU A 25 -19.54 8.48 4.58
N LEU A 26 -18.32 8.04 4.84
CA LEU A 26 -17.14 8.88 4.70
C LEU A 26 -17.12 9.39 3.26
N VAL A 27 -17.54 10.64 3.09
CA VAL A 27 -17.46 11.40 1.85
C VAL A 27 -16.23 12.30 2.00
N PHE A 28 -15.25 12.06 1.14
CA PHE A 28 -14.05 12.86 1.11
C PHE A 28 -14.25 14.10 0.24
N ASP A 29 -13.92 15.27 0.79
CA ASP A 29 -13.94 16.53 0.04
C ASP A 29 -12.56 16.77 -0.61
N PHE A 30 -12.39 16.23 -1.81
CA PHE A 30 -11.13 16.31 -2.56
C PHE A 30 -10.76 17.71 -3.02
N ASN A 31 -11.71 18.67 -3.06
CA ASN A 31 -11.43 20.05 -3.46
C ASN A 31 -10.46 20.74 -2.48
N LYS A 32 -10.27 20.18 -1.27
CA LYS A 32 -9.30 20.66 -0.29
C LYS A 32 -7.85 20.41 -0.68
N VAL A 33 -7.59 19.43 -1.55
CA VAL A 33 -6.22 19.00 -1.86
C VAL A 33 -5.96 18.83 -3.36
N ILE A 34 -7.00 18.82 -4.21
CA ILE A 34 -6.90 18.67 -5.66
C ILE A 34 -7.61 19.86 -6.32
N VAL A 35 -6.93 20.49 -7.28
CA VAL A 35 -7.51 21.49 -8.19
C VAL A 35 -8.04 20.73 -9.42
N PHE A 36 -9.35 20.65 -9.57
CA PHE A 36 -9.99 19.86 -10.63
C PHE A 36 -10.24 20.67 -11.91
N GLU A 37 -10.22 21.99 -11.80
CA GLU A 37 -10.60 22.94 -12.84
C GLU A 37 -9.78 22.73 -14.11
N ASP A 38 -8.55 22.23 -14.00
CA ASP A 38 -7.63 22.07 -15.13
C ASP A 38 -7.66 20.67 -15.77
N TRP A 39 -8.32 19.69 -15.18
CA TRP A 39 -8.23 18.28 -15.60
C TRP A 39 -8.69 18.01 -17.03
N PHE A 40 -9.67 18.79 -17.49
CA PHE A 40 -10.32 18.61 -18.79
C PHE A 40 -10.29 19.86 -19.65
N LYS A 41 -9.52 20.90 -19.27
CA LYS A 41 -9.45 22.17 -20.03
C LYS A 41 -8.90 22.00 -21.42
N ASP A 42 -7.99 21.05 -21.62
CA ASP A 42 -7.34 20.79 -22.90
C ASP A 42 -8.23 19.97 -23.87
N LEU A 43 -9.42 19.54 -23.45
CA LEU A 43 -10.42 18.93 -24.33
C LEU A 43 -11.15 20.01 -25.12
N ILE A 44 -10.53 20.46 -26.21
CA ILE A 44 -11.01 21.56 -27.07
C ILE A 44 -12.41 21.27 -27.66
N GLU A 45 -12.75 20.00 -27.86
CA GLU A 45 -14.05 19.57 -28.43
C GLU A 45 -15.18 19.50 -27.39
N ALA A 46 -14.86 19.55 -26.10
CA ALA A 46 -15.82 19.39 -25.02
C ALA A 46 -16.49 20.74 -24.67
N THR A 47 -17.80 20.72 -24.47
CA THR A 47 -18.51 21.89 -23.92
C THR A 47 -18.17 22.08 -22.44
N THR A 48 -18.47 23.25 -21.90
CA THR A 48 -18.36 23.50 -20.45
C THR A 48 -19.20 22.51 -19.63
N GLU A 49 -20.36 22.09 -20.14
CA GLU A 49 -21.20 21.09 -19.48
C GLU A 49 -20.54 19.70 -19.47
N ASP A 50 -19.91 19.30 -20.57
CA ASP A 50 -19.17 18.03 -20.66
C ASP A 50 -18.01 18.00 -19.67
N GLN A 51 -17.21 19.08 -19.62
CA GLN A 51 -16.08 19.20 -18.69
C GLN A 51 -16.53 19.16 -17.22
N HIS A 52 -17.64 19.84 -16.90
CA HIS A 52 -18.23 19.80 -15.57
C HIS A 52 -18.72 18.39 -15.22
N PHE A 53 -19.43 17.71 -16.12
CA PHE A 53 -19.90 16.34 -15.90
C PHE A 53 -18.73 15.36 -15.66
N LEU A 54 -17.68 15.43 -16.48
CA LEU A 54 -16.48 14.59 -16.32
C LEU A 54 -15.77 14.86 -14.99
N THR A 55 -15.72 16.13 -14.56
CA THR A 55 -15.15 16.53 -13.28
C THR A 55 -15.92 15.92 -12.11
N GLU A 56 -17.25 16.06 -12.10
CA GLU A 56 -18.09 15.50 -11.03
C GLU A 56 -18.00 13.96 -10.99
N LYS A 57 -18.02 13.29 -12.15
CA LYS A 57 -17.83 11.83 -12.21
C LYS A 57 -16.44 11.39 -11.78
N SER A 58 -15.42 12.20 -12.01
CA SER A 58 -14.07 11.94 -11.51
C SER A 58 -14.00 12.02 -9.99
N LYS A 59 -14.67 13.00 -9.37
CA LYS A 59 -14.79 13.12 -7.90
C LYS A 59 -15.54 11.94 -7.29
N GLU A 60 -16.66 11.53 -7.90
CA GLU A 60 -17.41 10.33 -7.49
C GLU A 60 -16.52 9.08 -7.52
N LEU A 61 -15.81 8.86 -8.63
CA LEU A 61 -14.93 7.71 -8.82
C LEU A 61 -13.76 7.70 -7.83
N LEU A 62 -13.15 8.87 -7.58
CA LEU A 62 -12.10 9.02 -6.58
C LEU A 62 -12.60 8.66 -5.19
N ASN A 63 -13.80 9.12 -4.81
CA ASN A 63 -14.38 8.81 -3.50
C ASN A 63 -14.58 7.29 -3.32
N VAL A 64 -15.13 6.61 -4.32
CA VAL A 64 -15.30 5.15 -4.33
C VAL A 64 -13.95 4.43 -4.19
N ASN A 65 -12.96 4.83 -5.00
CA ASN A 65 -11.64 4.22 -5.01
C ASN A 65 -10.91 4.39 -3.68
N VAL A 66 -10.89 5.61 -3.14
CA VAL A 66 -10.21 5.93 -1.88
C VAL A 66 -10.88 5.22 -0.70
N LYS A 67 -12.21 5.22 -0.63
CA LYS A 67 -12.95 4.48 0.39
C LYS A 67 -12.68 2.98 0.30
N GLY A 68 -12.67 2.43 -0.91
CA GLY A 68 -12.34 1.01 -1.14
C GLY A 68 -10.94 0.67 -0.68
N ILE A 69 -9.93 1.46 -1.08
CA ILE A 69 -8.53 1.15 -0.81
C ILE A 69 -8.20 1.23 0.69
N LEU A 70 -8.75 2.22 1.40
CA LEU A 70 -8.58 2.35 2.84
C LEU A 70 -9.27 1.22 3.60
N ASN A 71 -10.48 0.83 3.19
CA ASN A 71 -11.19 -0.30 3.81
C ASN A 71 -10.45 -1.62 3.63
N ILE A 72 -9.93 -1.88 2.44
CA ILE A 72 -9.09 -3.06 2.18
C ILE A 72 -7.85 -3.01 3.09
N GLY A 73 -7.15 -1.88 3.14
CA GLY A 73 -5.98 -1.70 4.00
C GLY A 73 -6.28 -1.95 5.47
N ARG A 74 -7.39 -1.42 5.99
CA ARG A 74 -7.87 -1.66 7.36
C ARG A 74 -8.11 -3.15 7.62
N ILE A 75 -8.92 -3.81 6.80
CA ILE A 75 -9.24 -5.24 6.96
C ILE A 75 -7.97 -6.08 6.95
N LEU A 76 -7.07 -5.84 5.99
CA LEU A 76 -5.82 -6.58 5.89
C LEU A 76 -4.90 -6.34 7.09
N THR A 77 -4.90 -5.14 7.65
CA THR A 77 -4.14 -4.80 8.88
C THR A 77 -4.72 -5.53 10.09
N GLU A 78 -6.04 -5.50 10.28
CA GLU A 78 -6.74 -6.21 11.36
C GLU A 78 -6.50 -7.72 11.31
N VAL A 79 -6.59 -8.34 10.13
CA VAL A 79 -6.32 -9.77 9.95
C VAL A 79 -4.84 -10.08 10.22
N PHE A 80 -3.92 -9.22 9.79
CA PHE A 80 -2.50 -9.40 10.06
C PHE A 80 -2.21 -9.33 11.58
N GLU A 81 -2.74 -8.33 12.28
CA GLU A 81 -2.60 -8.19 13.73
C GLU A 81 -3.23 -9.34 14.51
N PHE A 82 -4.41 -9.80 14.10
CA PHE A 82 -5.04 -11.00 14.66
C PHE A 82 -4.12 -12.22 14.50
N SER A 83 -3.53 -12.38 13.32
CA SER A 83 -2.66 -13.51 12.99
C SER A 83 -1.36 -13.48 13.80
N ARG A 84 -0.76 -12.30 14.04
CA ARG A 84 0.47 -12.14 14.86
C ARG A 84 0.39 -12.70 16.27
N LYS A 85 -0.82 -12.82 16.84
CA LYS A 85 -1.06 -13.35 18.19
C LYS A 85 -1.15 -14.88 18.24
N LYS A 86 -0.91 -15.58 17.13
CA LYS A 86 -1.00 -17.04 16.99
C LYS A 86 0.39 -17.68 16.89
N GLU A 87 0.47 -18.98 17.16
CA GLU A 87 1.72 -19.76 17.09
C GLU A 87 2.34 -19.82 15.67
N ALA A 88 1.51 -19.70 14.62
CA ALA A 88 1.94 -19.71 13.22
C ALA A 88 1.38 -18.49 12.46
N PRO A 89 1.85 -17.26 12.77
CA PRO A 89 1.20 -16.02 12.36
C PRO A 89 1.17 -15.82 10.84
N GLU A 90 2.22 -16.24 10.13
CA GLU A 90 2.29 -16.10 8.67
C GLU A 90 1.28 -17.01 7.96
N LYS A 91 1.02 -18.21 8.50
CA LYS A 91 0.13 -19.19 7.86
C LYS A 91 -1.31 -18.69 7.75
N PHE A 92 -1.83 -18.08 8.82
CA PHE A 92 -3.20 -17.56 8.85
C PHE A 92 -3.39 -16.39 7.88
N TYR A 93 -2.46 -15.44 7.90
CA TYR A 93 -2.53 -14.27 7.02
C TYR A 93 -2.38 -14.67 5.54
N LEU A 94 -1.40 -15.51 5.21
CA LEU A 94 -1.19 -15.97 3.83
C LEU A 94 -2.40 -16.77 3.30
N LYS A 95 -3.01 -17.63 4.14
CA LYS A 95 -4.21 -18.37 3.74
C LYS A 95 -5.41 -17.46 3.50
N PHE A 96 -5.58 -16.43 4.33
CA PHE A 96 -6.61 -15.41 4.13
C PHE A 96 -6.42 -14.69 2.79
N LEU A 97 -5.19 -14.26 2.48
CA LEU A 97 -4.88 -13.62 1.21
C LEU A 97 -5.17 -14.54 0.01
N GLU A 98 -4.80 -15.83 0.12
CA GLU A 98 -5.05 -16.85 -0.90
C GLU A 98 -6.55 -17.00 -1.19
N TRP A 99 -7.40 -17.13 -0.16
CA TRP A 99 -8.85 -17.26 -0.33
C TRP A 99 -9.52 -16.04 -0.96
N HIS A 100 -8.89 -14.87 -0.85
CA HIS A 100 -9.39 -13.63 -1.43
C HIS A 100 -8.70 -13.23 -2.73
N ASN A 101 -7.86 -14.11 -3.31
CA ASN A 101 -7.08 -13.85 -4.53
C ASN A 101 -6.25 -12.55 -4.44
N ILE A 102 -5.66 -12.29 -3.27
CA ILE A 102 -4.81 -11.12 -3.04
C ILE A 102 -3.35 -11.59 -3.01
N GLU A 103 -2.54 -11.05 -3.92
CA GLU A 103 -1.09 -11.27 -3.88
C GLU A 103 -0.48 -10.71 -2.58
N PRO A 104 0.44 -11.41 -1.90
CA PRO A 104 1.09 -10.92 -0.67
C PRO A 104 1.66 -9.51 -0.77
N ARG A 105 2.30 -9.17 -1.90
CA ARG A 105 2.83 -7.82 -2.15
C ARG A 105 1.71 -6.78 -2.23
N LYS A 106 0.60 -7.08 -2.91
CA LYS A 106 -0.57 -6.20 -2.98
C LYS A 106 -1.16 -5.99 -1.59
N GLY A 107 -1.29 -7.06 -0.80
CA GLY A 107 -1.78 -6.98 0.57
C GLY A 107 -0.92 -6.09 1.46
N LEU A 108 0.40 -6.24 1.38
CA LEU A 108 1.37 -5.39 2.10
C LEU A 108 1.19 -3.90 1.74
N ARG A 109 1.06 -3.57 0.45
CA ARG A 109 0.90 -2.18 -0.02
C ARG A 109 -0.38 -1.52 0.49
N HIS A 110 -1.49 -2.27 0.53
CA HIS A 110 -2.73 -1.77 1.12
C HIS A 110 -2.59 -1.50 2.62
N ARG A 111 -1.88 -2.35 3.35
CA ARG A 111 -1.60 -2.11 4.77
C ARG A 111 -0.69 -0.91 4.99
N HIS A 112 0.40 -0.79 4.23
CA HIS A 112 1.30 0.38 4.31
C HIS A 112 0.53 1.69 4.17
N ARG A 113 -0.37 1.79 3.18
CA ARG A 113 -1.23 2.97 3.01
C ARG A 113 -2.09 3.23 4.25
N TRP A 114 -2.74 2.21 4.79
CA TRP A 114 -3.58 2.34 5.97
C TRP A 114 -2.79 2.77 7.21
N GLU A 115 -1.60 2.18 7.42
CA GLU A 115 -0.72 2.53 8.53
C GLU A 115 -0.26 4.00 8.43
N LEU A 116 0.12 4.47 7.23
CA LEU A 116 0.47 5.88 7.00
C LEU A 116 -0.73 6.80 7.23
N TYR A 117 -1.91 6.44 6.71
CA TYR A 117 -3.14 7.20 6.89
C TYR A 117 -3.51 7.37 8.37
N GLN A 118 -3.29 6.32 9.19
CA GLN A 118 -3.55 6.38 10.63
C GLN A 118 -2.56 7.25 11.39
N LYS A 119 -1.29 7.26 10.98
CA LYS A 119 -0.23 8.06 11.62
C LYS A 119 -0.27 9.53 11.23
N ALA A 120 -0.86 9.84 10.08
CA ALA A 120 -0.82 11.17 9.52
C ALA A 120 -1.68 12.19 10.27
N PRO A 121 -1.27 13.47 10.26
CA PRO A 121 -2.14 14.56 10.71
C PRO A 121 -3.39 14.63 9.83
N GLU A 122 -4.50 15.12 10.39
CA GLU A 122 -5.81 15.16 9.72
C GLU A 122 -5.74 15.90 8.36
N SER A 123 -4.94 16.96 8.30
CA SER A 123 -4.67 17.74 7.08
C SER A 123 -3.99 16.93 5.96
N ALA A 124 -3.21 15.91 6.28
CA ALA A 124 -2.47 15.09 5.32
C ALA A 124 -3.17 13.78 4.97
N LYS A 125 -4.19 13.37 5.74
CA LYS A 125 -4.88 12.08 5.55
C LYS A 125 -5.46 11.94 4.16
N LEU A 126 -6.08 12.99 3.64
CA LEU A 126 -6.70 12.95 2.32
C LEU A 126 -5.67 12.78 1.20
N ILE A 127 -4.51 13.44 1.33
CA ILE A 127 -3.37 13.29 0.41
C ILE A 127 -2.89 11.83 0.42
N ILE A 128 -2.63 11.26 1.60
CA ILE A 128 -2.14 9.88 1.71
C ILE A 128 -3.14 8.88 1.14
N ALA A 129 -4.42 9.15 1.32
CA ALA A 129 -5.48 8.30 0.79
C ALA A 129 -5.47 8.27 -0.76
N THR A 130 -5.14 9.39 -1.40
CA THR A 130 -5.13 9.57 -2.87
C THR A 130 -3.82 9.22 -3.56
N LEU A 131 -2.69 9.17 -2.85
CA LEU A 131 -1.40 8.80 -3.43
C LEU A 131 -1.44 7.49 -4.24
N THR A 132 -0.57 7.37 -5.22
CA THR A 132 -0.37 6.15 -6.00
C THR A 132 0.34 5.08 -5.16
N ILE A 133 0.42 3.86 -5.70
CA ILE A 133 1.13 2.76 -5.03
C ILE A 133 2.62 3.10 -4.84
N ARG A 134 3.27 3.67 -5.87
CA ARG A 134 4.70 4.01 -5.84
C ARG A 134 4.99 5.08 -4.80
N GLU A 135 4.17 6.13 -4.77
CA GLU A 135 4.29 7.23 -3.81
C GLU A 135 4.11 6.75 -2.37
N ILE A 136 3.16 5.83 -2.13
CA ILE A 136 2.98 5.21 -0.81
C ILE A 136 4.19 4.38 -0.40
N GLU A 137 4.75 3.59 -1.30
CA GLU A 137 5.95 2.80 -0.98
C GLU A 137 7.14 3.70 -0.63
N GLU A 138 7.28 4.83 -1.32
CA GLU A 138 8.36 5.78 -1.03
C GLU A 138 8.12 6.54 0.29
N LEU A 139 6.91 7.01 0.53
CA LEU A 139 6.52 7.62 1.81
C LEU A 139 6.68 6.65 2.98
N TYR A 140 6.38 5.36 2.77
CA TYR A 140 6.53 4.34 3.81
C TYR A 140 7.99 4.12 4.23
N LYS A 141 8.95 4.29 3.30
CA LYS A 141 10.39 4.25 3.61
C LYS A 141 10.85 5.50 4.35
N ASN A 142 10.25 6.66 4.06
CA ASN A 142 10.65 7.95 4.61
C ASN A 142 9.47 8.58 5.40
N GLN A 143 9.01 7.91 6.46
CA GLN A 143 7.80 8.33 7.20
C GLN A 143 7.92 9.71 7.87
N ASN A 144 9.14 10.23 8.03
CA ASN A 144 9.39 11.58 8.56
C ASN A 144 8.75 12.67 7.67
N LEU A 145 8.57 12.40 6.37
CA LEU A 145 7.94 13.32 5.42
C LEU A 145 6.43 13.49 5.63
N LEU A 146 5.81 12.70 6.52
CA LEU A 146 4.38 12.83 6.83
C LEU A 146 4.04 14.21 7.40
N GLU A 147 4.97 14.85 8.13
CA GLU A 147 4.77 16.17 8.71
C GLU A 147 4.74 17.26 7.62
N ASP A 148 5.54 17.10 6.58
CA ASP A 148 5.67 18.02 5.45
C ASP A 148 4.40 18.08 4.57
N PHE A 149 3.47 17.14 4.74
CA PHE A 149 2.21 17.09 3.99
C PHE A 149 1.08 17.91 4.64
N SER A 150 1.40 18.67 5.68
CA SER A 150 0.40 19.47 6.39
C SER A 150 0.05 20.73 5.59
N ASN A 151 -1.23 20.88 5.23
CA ASN A 151 -1.79 22.05 4.54
C ASN A 151 -1.18 22.32 3.15
N VAL A 152 -0.79 21.26 2.43
CA VAL A 152 -0.29 21.35 1.05
C VAL A 152 -1.27 20.72 0.06
N THR A 153 -1.08 20.98 -1.24
CA THR A 153 -1.87 20.30 -2.28
C THR A 153 -1.34 18.88 -2.54
N LEU A 154 -2.11 18.06 -3.26
CA LEU A 154 -1.66 16.74 -3.70
C LEU A 154 -0.43 16.85 -4.61
N GLU A 155 -0.40 17.84 -5.49
CA GLU A 155 0.72 18.12 -6.40
C GLU A 155 1.99 18.48 -5.61
N ASP A 156 1.89 19.36 -4.61
CA ASP A 156 3.01 19.71 -3.73
C ASP A 156 3.58 18.48 -3.00
N ALA A 157 2.69 17.63 -2.46
CA ALA A 157 3.10 16.40 -1.78
C ALA A 157 3.84 15.44 -2.72
N LYS A 158 3.39 15.34 -3.98
CA LYS A 158 4.08 14.56 -5.02
C LYS A 158 5.45 15.15 -5.34
N GLU A 159 5.58 16.47 -5.42
CA GLU A 159 6.88 17.12 -5.61
C GLU A 159 7.83 16.85 -4.45
N ILE A 160 7.35 16.91 -3.21
CA ILE A 160 8.16 16.59 -2.01
C ILE A 160 8.70 15.17 -2.10
N LEU A 161 7.85 14.20 -2.50
CA LEU A 161 8.28 12.82 -2.71
C LEU A 161 9.35 12.71 -3.80
N GLN A 162 9.18 13.42 -4.91
CA GLN A 162 10.15 13.41 -6.03
C GLN A 162 11.49 14.06 -5.65
N LYS A 163 11.48 15.20 -4.94
CA LYS A 163 12.69 15.89 -4.48
C LYS A 163 13.52 15.02 -3.53
N ASN A 164 12.86 14.22 -2.69
CA ASN A 164 13.53 13.26 -1.82
C ASN A 164 14.16 12.06 -2.56
N VAL A 165 13.75 11.78 -3.81
CA VAL A 165 14.45 10.83 -4.68
C VAL A 165 15.79 11.41 -5.16
N ILE A 166 15.87 12.74 -5.33
CA ILE A 166 17.05 13.46 -5.86
C ILE A 166 18.09 13.76 -4.76
N ILE A 167 17.68 13.88 -3.49
CA ILE A 167 18.56 14.26 -2.37
C ILE A 167 19.29 13.07 -1.71
N LYS A 168 19.02 11.84 -2.14
CA LYS A 168 20.03 10.78 -1.95
C LYS A 168 21.03 10.93 -3.10
N PRO A 169 22.23 11.52 -2.91
CA PRO A 169 23.31 11.04 -3.74
C PRO A 169 23.26 9.53 -3.58
N GLU A 170 23.36 8.81 -4.69
CA GLU A 170 23.70 7.40 -4.65
C GLU A 170 25.01 7.30 -3.85
N SER A 171 24.92 7.20 -2.52
CA SER A 171 25.68 6.16 -1.87
C SER A 171 25.25 4.94 -2.64
N GLN A 172 26.14 4.47 -3.50
CA GLN A 172 26.10 3.13 -4.02
C GLN A 172 25.79 2.24 -2.82
N ILE A 173 24.50 1.98 -2.60
CA ILE A 173 24.08 0.77 -1.95
C ILE A 173 24.40 -0.20 -3.07
N ASP A 174 25.63 -0.70 -3.04
CA ASP A 174 25.94 -1.99 -3.61
C ASP A 174 24.81 -2.88 -3.08
N PHE A 175 23.81 -3.12 -3.92
CA PHE A 175 23.01 -4.30 -3.79
C PHE A 175 24.05 -5.40 -3.92
N GLU A 176 24.62 -5.85 -2.79
CA GLU A 176 25.28 -7.14 -2.76
C GLU A 176 24.23 -8.08 -3.32
N PRO A 177 24.41 -8.58 -4.56
CA PRO A 177 23.37 -9.36 -5.16
C PRO A 177 23.33 -10.59 -4.29
N LEU A 178 22.15 -10.86 -3.72
CA LEU A 178 21.95 -12.07 -2.94
C LEU A 178 22.00 -13.24 -3.94
N PHE A 179 23.22 -13.60 -4.36
CA PHE A 179 23.52 -14.57 -5.39
C PHE A 179 23.22 -15.96 -4.83
N ARG A 180 22.07 -16.51 -5.21
CA ARG A 180 21.73 -17.91 -4.95
C ARG A 180 22.21 -18.78 -6.11
N TYR A 181 23.46 -19.22 -6.05
CA TYR A 181 23.92 -20.34 -6.88
C TYR A 181 23.25 -21.62 -6.39
N SER A 182 22.25 -22.10 -7.11
CA SER A 182 21.42 -23.26 -6.72
C SER A 182 22.23 -24.55 -6.54
N PHE A 183 23.39 -24.66 -7.19
CA PHE A 183 24.31 -25.79 -7.08
C PHE A 183 25.18 -25.76 -5.81
N LEU A 184 25.34 -24.60 -5.16
CA LEU A 184 26.16 -24.45 -3.96
C LEU A 184 25.34 -24.78 -2.72
N GLU A 185 25.84 -25.70 -1.89
CA GLU A 185 25.23 -25.95 -0.57
C GLU A 185 25.24 -24.67 0.28
N LYS A 186 24.14 -24.44 1.03
CA LYS A 186 23.95 -23.27 1.90
C LYS A 186 25.11 -23.00 2.87
N LYS A 187 25.86 -24.02 3.27
CA LYS A 187 27.01 -23.89 4.16
C LYS A 187 28.19 -23.16 3.50
N TYR A 188 28.37 -23.31 2.19
CA TYR A 188 29.41 -22.62 1.43
C TYR A 188 29.00 -21.21 1.04
N GLN A 189 27.72 -20.97 0.75
CA GLN A 189 27.19 -19.62 0.53
C GLN A 189 27.49 -18.70 1.72
N LYS A 190 27.20 -19.16 2.95
CA LYS A 190 27.53 -18.42 4.18
C LYS A 190 29.03 -18.20 4.41
N LYS A 191 29.88 -19.10 3.91
CA LYS A 191 31.34 -18.95 3.99
C LYS A 191 31.87 -17.93 3.00
N ILE A 192 31.25 -17.81 1.83
CA ILE A 192 31.60 -16.78 0.82
C ILE A 192 31.20 -15.40 1.33
N ASP A 193 30.03 -15.29 1.97
CA ASP A 193 29.54 -14.03 2.55
C ASP A 193 30.42 -13.50 3.69
N THR A 194 31.25 -14.36 4.30
CA THR A 194 32.17 -14.01 5.39
C THR A 194 33.61 -13.78 4.94
N LEU A 195 33.89 -13.84 3.63
CA LEU A 195 35.21 -13.54 3.08
C LEU A 195 35.50 -12.04 3.01
N GLU A 196 36.79 -11.70 3.09
CA GLU A 196 37.29 -10.36 2.77
C GLU A 196 36.97 -9.99 1.31
N LYS A 197 36.77 -8.70 1.04
CA LYS A 197 36.24 -8.18 -0.23
C LYS A 197 36.95 -8.73 -1.47
N GLU A 198 38.29 -8.70 -1.51
CA GLU A 198 39.09 -9.21 -2.63
C GLU A 198 38.90 -10.72 -2.87
N LYS A 199 38.80 -11.51 -1.79
CA LYS A 199 38.58 -12.97 -1.87
C LYS A 199 37.15 -13.30 -2.25
N LYS A 200 36.19 -12.47 -1.85
CA LYS A 200 34.77 -12.61 -2.20
C LYS A 200 34.57 -12.35 -3.69
N GLU A 201 35.20 -11.31 -4.24
CA GLU A 201 35.19 -11.02 -5.69
C GLU A 201 35.79 -12.16 -6.52
N LEU A 202 36.97 -12.66 -6.13
CA LEU A 202 37.59 -13.84 -6.76
C LEU A 202 36.70 -15.09 -6.68
N ALA A 203 36.06 -15.32 -5.53
CA ALA A 203 35.16 -16.46 -5.37
C ALA A 203 33.94 -16.36 -6.30
N ILE A 204 33.36 -15.17 -6.46
CA ILE A 204 32.23 -14.93 -7.37
C ILE A 204 32.64 -15.18 -8.82
N GLU A 205 33.80 -14.65 -9.26
CA GLU A 205 34.28 -14.85 -10.64
C GLU A 205 34.47 -16.35 -10.97
N LEU A 206 35.02 -17.12 -10.03
CA LEU A 206 35.19 -18.57 -10.19
C LEU A 206 33.85 -19.31 -10.24
N LEU A 207 32.86 -18.89 -9.46
CA LEU A 207 31.53 -19.48 -9.45
C LEU A 207 30.74 -19.19 -10.74
N GLU A 208 30.90 -18.00 -11.30
CA GLU A 208 30.34 -17.67 -12.62
C GLU A 208 30.96 -18.53 -13.73
N LYS A 209 32.27 -18.76 -13.68
CA LYS A 209 32.97 -19.68 -14.61
C LYS A 209 32.45 -21.11 -14.46
N LEU A 210 32.27 -21.59 -13.24
CA LEU A 210 31.68 -22.92 -12.98
C LEU A 210 30.23 -23.03 -13.45
N GLU A 211 29.41 -22.00 -13.23
CA GLU A 211 28.01 -22.00 -13.69
C GLU A 211 27.91 -22.07 -15.20
N LYS A 212 28.82 -21.41 -15.93
CA LYS A 212 28.90 -21.52 -17.39
C LYS A 212 29.25 -22.94 -17.83
N LEU A 213 30.21 -23.59 -17.17
CA LEU A 213 30.62 -24.97 -17.48
C LEU A 213 29.51 -26.00 -17.23
N PHE A 214 28.65 -25.80 -16.22
CA PHE A 214 27.53 -26.70 -15.94
C PHE A 214 26.27 -26.42 -16.78
N LYS A 215 26.25 -25.33 -17.55
CA LYS A 215 25.16 -24.97 -18.47
C LYS A 215 25.45 -25.41 -19.92
N GLU A 216 26.66 -25.90 -20.20
CA GLU A 216 26.98 -26.74 -21.38
C GLU A 216 26.53 -28.18 -21.15
#